data_AF-A0A3N1D0N3-F1
#
_entry.id   AF-A0A3N1D0N3-F1
#
_cell.length_a   1.000
_cell.length_b   1.000
_cell.length_c   1.000
_cell.angle_alpha   90.00
_cell.angle_beta   90.00
_cell.angle_gamma   90.00
#
_symmetry.space_group_name_H-M   'P 1'
#
loop_
_entity.id
_entity.type
_entity.pdbx_description
1 polymer ?
#
loop_
_entity_poly.entity_id
_entity_poly.type
_entity_poly.pdbx_seq_one_letter_code
_entity_poly.pdbx_strand_id
1 'polypeptide(L)'
;MHSSDDIWHWDGASWRQIPRPAGANGHTVHFAADGPWAATPAGLQIWDGSAWRLTPYPAPFDGASLSWAVGVPDSDGRWISLKIRDGEGGILHWDGSAWTAYPAMPDAAGQVVVDEAGRIWGVNRISRMVPVLPTGGYLQNKGTIVRFEDGVWETVGGVAEAHYRVVHLPGSDRLYASGENQWNGSDHITTNRWL
;
A
#
# COMPACT_ATOMS: atom_id res chain seq x y z
N MET A 1 -17.99 10.37 -23.74
CA MET A 1 -17.84 9.64 -22.47
C MET A 1 -16.55 8.84 -22.56
N HIS A 2 -15.46 9.32 -21.97
CA HIS A 2 -14.26 8.49 -21.81
C HIS A 2 -14.52 7.55 -20.64
N SER A 3 -14.40 6.25 -20.87
CA SER A 3 -14.39 5.24 -19.80
C SER A 3 -13.21 5.56 -18.87
N SER A 4 -13.47 5.73 -17.58
CA SER A 4 -12.59 6.33 -16.56
C SER A 4 -11.35 5.51 -16.17
N ASP A 5 -10.92 4.58 -17.01
CA ASP A 5 -10.03 3.49 -16.58
C ASP A 5 -8.90 3.20 -17.60
N ASP A 6 -8.72 4.03 -18.63
CA ASP A 6 -7.64 3.84 -19.62
C ASP A 6 -6.27 4.11 -19.02
N ILE A 7 -5.30 3.24 -19.32
CA ILE A 7 -3.91 3.40 -18.90
C ILE A 7 -3.10 3.94 -20.07
N TRP A 8 -2.38 5.04 -19.84
CA TRP A 8 -1.56 5.71 -20.83
C TRP A 8 -0.10 5.71 -20.40
N HIS A 9 0.80 5.44 -21.34
CA HIS A 9 2.24 5.42 -21.14
C HIS A 9 2.91 6.43 -22.08
N TRP A 10 3.80 7.25 -21.54
CA TRP A 10 4.62 8.17 -22.32
C TRP A 10 5.94 7.50 -22.69
N ASP A 11 6.23 7.36 -23.99
CA ASP A 11 7.44 6.70 -24.49
C ASP A 11 8.64 7.65 -24.67
N GLY A 12 8.53 8.91 -24.23
CA GLY A 12 9.53 9.96 -24.48
C GLY A 12 9.18 10.90 -25.64
N ALA A 13 8.24 10.52 -26.51
CA ALA A 13 7.83 11.30 -27.67
C ALA A 13 6.30 11.40 -27.86
N SER A 14 5.54 10.38 -27.44
CA SER A 14 4.10 10.29 -27.61
C SER A 14 3.43 9.50 -26.48
N TRP A 15 2.17 9.83 -26.21
CA TRP A 15 1.32 9.02 -25.33
C TRP A 15 0.76 7.84 -26.10
N ARG A 16 0.93 6.63 -25.55
CA ARG A 16 0.35 5.40 -26.08
C ARG A 16 -0.53 4.78 -25.02
N GLN A 17 -1.73 4.39 -25.42
CA GLN A 17 -2.62 3.61 -24.56
C GLN A 17 -2.08 2.19 -24.44
N ILE A 18 -2.04 1.64 -23.23
CA ILE A 18 -1.70 0.24 -22.98
C ILE A 18 -2.93 -0.53 -22.48
N PRO A 19 -2.99 -1.85 -22.71
CA PRO A 19 -4.08 -2.67 -22.19
C PRO A 19 -4.19 -2.58 -20.67
N ARG A 20 -5.39 -2.79 -20.15
CA ARG A 20 -5.60 -2.88 -18.70
C ARG A 20 -5.21 -4.27 -18.18
N PRO A 21 -4.69 -4.37 -16.94
CA PRO A 21 -4.53 -5.66 -16.30
C PRO A 21 -5.90 -6.31 -16.11
N ALA A 22 -6.01 -7.60 -16.43
CA ALA A 22 -7.27 -8.31 -16.27
C ALA A 22 -7.71 -8.34 -14.80
N GLY A 23 -8.96 -7.97 -14.54
CA GLY A 23 -9.53 -7.94 -13.19
C GLY A 23 -9.11 -6.76 -12.31
N ALA A 24 -8.33 -5.82 -12.84
CA ALA A 24 -8.01 -4.56 -12.17
C ALA A 24 -9.08 -3.51 -12.48
N ASN A 25 -9.43 -2.71 -11.47
CA ASN A 25 -10.17 -1.46 -11.68
C ASN A 25 -9.15 -0.34 -12.00
N GLY A 26 -9.53 0.70 -12.75
CA GLY A 26 -8.57 1.72 -13.24
C GLY A 26 -7.74 2.43 -12.15
N HIS A 27 -8.22 2.42 -10.90
CA HIS A 27 -7.60 3.09 -9.76
C HIS A 27 -6.53 2.25 -9.03
N THR A 28 -6.18 1.06 -9.50
CA THR A 28 -5.33 0.10 -8.74
C THR A 28 -3.98 -0.19 -9.39
N VAL A 29 -3.50 0.67 -10.28
CA VAL A 29 -2.17 0.53 -10.91
C VAL A 29 -1.14 1.29 -10.08
N HIS A 30 -0.09 0.58 -9.69
CA HIS A 30 1.05 1.07 -8.95
C HIS A 30 2.29 1.02 -9.85
N PHE A 31 3.35 1.72 -9.44
CA PHE A 31 4.61 1.75 -10.19
C PHE A 31 5.77 1.26 -9.33
N ALA A 32 6.64 0.46 -9.93
CA ALA A 32 7.94 0.08 -9.41
C ALA A 32 9.02 0.47 -10.44
N ALA A 33 10.29 0.33 -10.08
CA ALA A 33 11.42 0.72 -10.94
C ALA A 33 11.44 -0.03 -12.29
N ASP A 34 10.92 -1.25 -12.32
CA ASP A 34 10.86 -2.16 -13.47
C ASP A 34 9.51 -2.11 -14.21
N GLY A 35 8.58 -1.23 -13.80
CA GLY A 35 7.35 -0.95 -14.54
C GLY A 35 6.08 -0.96 -13.69
N PRO A 36 4.92 -0.75 -14.34
CA PRO A 36 3.64 -0.74 -13.67
C PRO A 36 3.22 -2.15 -13.24
N TRP A 37 2.50 -2.21 -12.13
CA TRP A 37 1.96 -3.43 -11.56
C TRP A 37 0.58 -3.19 -10.95
N ALA A 38 -0.23 -4.24 -10.84
CA ALA A 38 -1.55 -4.16 -10.22
C ALA A 38 -1.82 -5.44 -9.42
N ALA A 39 -2.31 -5.29 -8.20
CA ALA A 39 -2.83 -6.39 -7.42
C ALA A 39 -4.31 -6.60 -7.74
N THR A 40 -4.70 -7.85 -7.99
CA THR A 40 -6.10 -8.25 -8.18
C THR A 40 -6.37 -9.49 -7.33
N PRO A 41 -7.64 -9.86 -7.07
CA PRO A 41 -7.93 -11.13 -6.41
C PRO A 41 -7.39 -12.36 -7.16
N ALA A 42 -7.13 -12.27 -8.47
CA ALA A 42 -6.56 -13.37 -9.26
C ALA A 42 -5.03 -13.52 -9.10
N GLY A 43 -4.34 -12.48 -8.59
CA GLY A 43 -2.88 -12.44 -8.47
C GLY A 43 -2.30 -11.06 -8.79
N LEU A 44 -0.97 -10.99 -8.73
CA LEU A 44 -0.18 -9.80 -9.08
C LEU A 44 0.06 -9.77 -10.58
N GLN A 45 -0.38 -8.70 -11.23
CA GLN A 45 -0.16 -8.42 -12.65
C GLN A 45 1.04 -7.48 -12.78
N ILE A 46 2.09 -7.88 -13.50
CA ILE A 46 3.27 -7.03 -13.77
C ILE A 46 3.37 -6.80 -15.27
N TRP A 47 3.51 -5.55 -15.68
CA TRP A 47 3.72 -5.22 -17.09
C TRP A 47 5.16 -5.52 -17.51
N ASP A 48 5.34 -6.34 -18.55
CA ASP A 48 6.67 -6.73 -19.06
C ASP A 48 7.19 -5.86 -20.20
N GLY A 49 6.49 -4.77 -20.53
CA GLY A 49 6.75 -3.93 -21.69
C GLY A 49 5.83 -4.21 -22.89
N SER A 50 5.17 -5.37 -22.92
CA SER A 50 4.30 -5.82 -24.02
C SER A 50 2.95 -6.38 -23.57
N ALA A 51 2.92 -7.04 -22.41
CA ALA A 51 1.75 -7.67 -21.83
C ALA A 51 1.81 -7.67 -20.30
N TRP A 52 0.64 -7.79 -19.68
CA TRP A 52 0.53 -8.05 -18.25
C TRP A 52 0.79 -9.54 -17.97
N ARG A 53 1.75 -9.83 -17.10
CA ARG A 53 2.04 -11.18 -16.62
C ARG A 53 1.43 -11.38 -15.24
N LEU A 54 0.60 -12.42 -15.13
CA LEU A 54 0.00 -12.83 -13.88
C LEU A 54 0.96 -13.71 -13.08
N THR A 55 1.27 -13.27 -11.87
CA THR A 55 1.98 -14.02 -10.84
C THR A 55 0.95 -14.43 -9.77
N PRO A 56 0.62 -15.72 -9.64
CA PRO A 56 -0.32 -16.18 -8.62
C PRO A 56 0.20 -15.89 -7.20
N TYR A 57 -0.72 -15.61 -6.28
CA TYR A 57 -0.39 -15.55 -4.86
C TYR A 57 -0.15 -16.95 -4.27
N PRO A 58 0.68 -17.08 -3.23
CA PRO A 58 0.87 -18.34 -2.52
C PRO A 58 -0.35 -18.67 -1.65
N ALA A 59 -0.52 -19.96 -1.31
CA ALA A 59 -1.47 -20.35 -0.27
C ALA A 59 -1.11 -19.68 1.08
N PRO A 60 -2.10 -19.32 1.92
CA PRO A 60 -3.54 -19.53 1.76
C PRO A 60 -4.26 -18.44 0.94
N PHE A 61 -3.52 -17.53 0.29
CA PHE A 61 -4.06 -16.40 -0.45
C PHE A 61 -4.32 -16.70 -1.92
N ASP A 62 -4.47 -17.97 -2.29
CA ASP A 62 -4.83 -18.32 -3.66
C ASP A 62 -6.20 -17.72 -4.04
N GLY A 63 -6.33 -17.26 -5.28
CA GLY A 63 -7.36 -16.30 -5.66
C GLY A 63 -8.83 -16.74 -5.45
N ALA A 64 -9.09 -18.03 -5.25
CA ALA A 64 -10.42 -18.54 -4.91
C ALA A 64 -10.90 -18.08 -3.52
N SER A 65 -9.97 -17.84 -2.60
CA SER A 65 -10.22 -17.53 -1.20
C SER A 65 -10.34 -16.02 -0.94
N LEU A 66 -9.91 -15.19 -1.89
CA LEU A 66 -9.82 -13.74 -1.72
C LEU A 66 -11.15 -13.01 -1.97
N SER A 67 -11.49 -12.10 -1.07
CA SER A 67 -12.54 -11.09 -1.26
C SER A 67 -11.99 -9.80 -1.88
N TRP A 68 -10.72 -9.50 -1.61
CA TRP A 68 -10.07 -8.27 -2.06
C TRP A 68 -8.53 -8.43 -2.03
N ALA A 69 -7.86 -7.81 -2.99
CA ALA A 69 -6.42 -7.55 -2.97
C ALA A 69 -6.14 -6.15 -3.56
N VAL A 70 -5.21 -5.41 -2.97
CA VAL A 70 -4.79 -4.08 -3.44
C VAL A 70 -3.31 -3.86 -3.15
N GLY A 71 -2.61 -3.13 -4.01
CA GLY A 71 -1.25 -2.70 -3.70
C GLY A 71 -1.27 -1.70 -2.54
N VAL A 72 -0.33 -1.84 -1.62
CA VAL A 72 -0.15 -0.85 -0.56
C VAL A 72 0.51 0.38 -1.21
N PRO A 73 -0.12 1.56 -1.12
CA PRO A 73 0.42 2.76 -1.76
C PRO A 73 1.73 3.20 -1.12
N ASP A 74 2.48 4.02 -1.86
CA ASP A 74 3.73 4.69 -1.43
C ASP A 74 4.81 3.76 -0.85
N SER A 75 4.68 2.46 -1.02
CA SER A 75 5.53 1.44 -0.40
C SER A 75 6.81 1.22 -1.21
N ASP A 76 7.88 0.83 -0.53
CA ASP A 76 9.15 0.48 -1.18
C ASP A 76 9.03 -0.94 -1.76
N GLY A 77 8.56 -1.00 -3.01
CA GLY A 77 8.38 -2.24 -3.75
C GLY A 77 6.93 -2.69 -3.82
N ARG A 78 6.73 -4.00 -3.99
CA ARG A 78 5.42 -4.57 -4.30
C ARG A 78 4.84 -5.20 -3.05
N TRP A 79 4.17 -4.38 -2.27
CA TRP A 79 3.41 -4.79 -1.10
C TRP A 79 1.93 -4.88 -1.46
N ILE A 80 1.27 -5.97 -1.09
CA ILE A 80 -0.14 -6.21 -1.37
C ILE A 80 -0.84 -6.43 -0.04
N SER A 81 -1.94 -5.72 0.20
CA SER A 81 -2.88 -6.00 1.27
C SER A 81 -3.99 -6.90 0.73
N LEU A 82 -4.31 -7.97 1.47
CA LEU A 82 -5.26 -8.99 1.06
C LEU A 82 -6.33 -9.20 2.13
N LYS A 83 -7.53 -9.58 1.69
CA LYS A 83 -8.60 -10.03 2.57
C LYS A 83 -9.20 -11.33 2.07
N ILE A 84 -9.16 -12.37 2.89
CA ILE A 84 -9.84 -13.65 2.63
C ILE A 84 -11.33 -13.50 2.96
N ARG A 85 -12.22 -14.18 2.24
CA ARG A 85 -13.69 -14.08 2.43
C ARG A 85 -14.14 -14.44 3.85
N ASP A 86 -13.61 -15.56 4.36
CA ASP A 86 -14.04 -16.18 5.61
C ASP A 86 -12.89 -16.30 6.63
N GLY A 87 -11.90 -15.39 6.55
CA GLY A 87 -10.70 -15.48 7.38
C GLY A 87 -9.95 -14.16 7.51
N GLU A 88 -8.84 -14.21 8.24
CA GLU A 88 -7.95 -13.07 8.38
C GLU A 88 -7.26 -12.76 7.05
N GLY A 89 -7.04 -11.46 6.83
CA GLY A 89 -6.26 -10.98 5.71
C GLY A 89 -4.77 -11.21 5.90
N GLY A 90 -3.99 -10.61 5.02
CA GLY A 90 -2.54 -10.67 5.11
C GLY A 90 -1.89 -9.55 4.32
N ILE A 91 -0.58 -9.48 4.46
CA ILE A 91 0.27 -8.63 3.65
C ILE A 91 1.24 -9.55 2.89
N LEU A 92 1.34 -9.39 1.58
CA LEU A 92 2.33 -10.08 0.76
C LEU A 92 3.37 -9.08 0.24
N HIS A 93 4.61 -9.52 0.18
CA HIS A 93 5.69 -8.82 -0.52
C HIS A 93 6.22 -9.67 -1.65
N TRP A 94 6.33 -9.08 -2.85
CA TRP A 94 7.01 -9.69 -4.00
C TRP A 94 8.39 -9.06 -4.19
N ASP A 95 9.44 -9.85 -4.03
CA ASP A 95 10.83 -9.39 -4.18
C ASP A 95 11.34 -9.38 -5.63
N GLY A 96 10.52 -9.78 -6.59
CA GLY A 96 10.91 -9.99 -7.99
C GLY A 96 10.99 -11.46 -8.39
N SER A 97 11.08 -12.37 -7.42
CA SER A 97 11.27 -13.81 -7.62
C SER A 97 10.45 -14.69 -6.68
N ALA A 98 10.19 -14.24 -5.46
CA ALA A 98 9.51 -14.99 -4.43
C ALA A 98 8.54 -14.11 -3.64
N TRP A 99 7.55 -14.79 -3.06
CA TRP A 99 6.59 -14.21 -2.14
C TRP A 99 7.06 -14.36 -0.70
N THR A 100 6.96 -13.28 0.07
CA THR A 100 6.99 -13.35 1.54
C THR A 100 5.63 -12.95 2.08
N ALA A 101 5.11 -13.72 3.04
CA ALA A 101 3.82 -13.48 3.67
C ALA A 101 3.98 -12.99 5.10
N TYR A 102 3.15 -12.01 5.44
CA TYR A 102 3.08 -11.39 6.77
C TYR A 102 1.62 -11.41 7.24
N PRO A 103 1.39 -11.44 8.56
CA PRO A 103 0.04 -11.23 9.10
C PRO A 103 -0.52 -9.88 8.64
N ALA A 104 -1.84 -9.77 8.68
CA ALA A 104 -2.51 -8.49 8.46
C ALA A 104 -1.97 -7.44 9.45
N MET A 105 -1.84 -6.21 8.96
CA MET A 105 -1.58 -5.08 9.84
C MET A 105 -2.80 -4.82 10.74
N PRO A 106 -2.61 -4.22 11.94
CA PRO A 106 -3.70 -3.98 12.88
C PRO A 106 -4.83 -3.11 12.32
N ASP A 107 -4.50 -2.18 11.42
CA ASP A 107 -5.43 -1.32 10.70
C ASP A 107 -5.12 -1.34 9.19
N ALA A 108 -5.81 -0.52 8.40
CA ALA A 108 -5.58 -0.47 6.95
C ALA A 108 -4.14 -0.06 6.62
N ALA A 109 -3.44 -0.86 5.80
CA ALA A 109 -2.09 -0.57 5.37
C ALA A 109 -2.05 0.69 4.50
N GLY A 110 -1.38 1.73 4.99
CA GLY A 110 -1.14 2.98 4.27
C GLY A 110 0.21 2.98 3.52
N GLN A 111 1.24 2.37 4.10
CA GLN A 111 2.57 2.25 3.49
C GLN A 111 3.33 1.10 4.17
N VAL A 112 4.21 0.41 3.43
CA VAL A 112 5.22 -0.49 4.00
C VAL A 112 6.58 -0.16 3.39
N VAL A 113 7.60 -0.06 4.24
CA VAL A 113 8.98 0.21 3.83
C VAL A 113 9.93 -0.77 4.52
N VAL A 114 11.04 -1.07 3.85
CA VAL A 114 12.12 -1.89 4.39
C VAL A 114 13.36 -1.02 4.47
N ASP A 115 13.94 -0.91 5.66
CA ASP A 115 15.17 -0.13 5.82
C ASP A 115 16.43 -0.92 5.45
N GLU A 116 17.58 -0.24 5.49
CA GLU A 116 18.88 -0.84 5.12
C GLU A 116 19.31 -1.99 6.03
N ALA A 117 18.78 -2.06 7.25
CA ALA A 117 19.00 -3.17 8.17
C ALA A 117 18.02 -4.33 7.95
N GLY A 118 17.14 -4.23 6.94
CA GLY A 118 16.10 -5.21 6.64
C GLY A 118 14.91 -5.16 7.60
N ARG A 119 14.80 -4.13 8.44
CA ARG A 119 13.65 -3.99 9.34
C ARG A 119 12.47 -3.46 8.53
N ILE A 120 11.30 -4.01 8.82
CA ILE A 120 10.08 -3.69 8.11
C ILE A 120 9.24 -2.78 8.97
N TRP A 121 8.88 -1.65 8.38
CA TRP A 121 8.09 -0.61 9.02
C TRP A 121 6.84 -0.38 8.20
N GLY A 122 5.77 -0.07 8.91
CA GLY A 122 4.48 0.15 8.31
C GLY A 122 3.83 1.41 8.84
N VAL A 123 3.01 2.01 7.99
CA VAL A 123 2.07 3.05 8.37
C VAL A 123 0.68 2.47 8.25
N ASN A 124 -0.03 2.46 9.37
CA ASN A 124 -1.45 2.18 9.41
C ASN A 124 -2.26 3.44 9.08
N ARG A 125 -3.47 3.28 8.57
CA ARG A 125 -4.48 4.32 8.40
C ARG A 125 -5.75 3.94 9.13
N ILE A 126 -6.08 4.75 10.13
CA ILE A 126 -7.30 4.69 10.94
C ILE A 126 -8.28 5.71 10.38
N SER A 127 -9.46 5.25 9.99
CA SER A 127 -10.51 6.10 9.43
C SER A 127 -11.66 6.28 10.43
N ARG A 128 -12.17 7.50 10.58
CA ARG A 128 -13.35 7.83 11.36
C ARG A 128 -14.33 8.64 10.52
N MET A 129 -15.59 8.22 10.48
CA MET A 129 -16.67 9.01 9.88
C MET A 129 -17.04 10.16 10.83
N VAL A 130 -17.00 11.40 10.34
CA VAL A 130 -17.46 12.59 11.05
C VAL A 130 -18.76 13.07 10.41
N PRO A 131 -19.92 12.91 11.08
CA PRO A 131 -21.19 13.39 10.56
C PRO A 131 -21.23 14.92 10.50
N VAL A 132 -21.75 15.46 9.39
CA VAL A 132 -22.10 16.87 9.22
C VAL A 132 -23.56 16.91 8.79
N LEU A 133 -24.46 17.10 9.75
CA LEU A 133 -25.90 17.13 9.45
C LEU A 133 -26.31 18.52 8.93
N PRO A 134 -27.22 18.60 7.93
CA PRO A 134 -27.90 17.50 7.24
C PRO A 134 -27.17 17.01 5.96
N THR A 135 -25.99 17.57 5.65
CA THR A 135 -25.31 17.41 4.36
C THR A 135 -24.54 16.08 4.20
N GLY A 136 -24.45 15.26 5.24
CA GLY A 136 -23.85 13.93 5.21
C GLY A 136 -22.75 13.78 6.27
N GLY A 137 -21.54 13.46 5.82
CA GLY A 137 -20.35 13.33 6.67
C GLY A 137 -19.09 13.22 5.83
N TYR A 138 -17.93 13.37 6.46
CA TYR A 138 -16.63 13.19 5.82
C TYR A 138 -15.76 12.22 6.62
N LEU A 139 -14.86 11.51 5.93
CA LEU A 139 -13.89 10.64 6.58
C LEU A 139 -12.71 11.47 7.05
N GLN A 140 -12.43 11.43 8.34
CA GLN A 140 -11.17 11.89 8.93
C GLN A 140 -10.25 10.71 9.14
N ASN A 141 -8.98 10.87 8.78
CA ASN A 141 -7.98 9.81 8.88
C ASN A 141 -6.86 10.20 9.85
N LYS A 142 -6.22 9.20 10.46
CA LYS A 142 -5.00 9.31 11.27
C LYS A 142 -4.16 8.06 11.04
N GLY A 143 -2.85 8.13 11.18
CA GLY A 143 -1.98 6.95 11.07
C GLY A 143 -1.41 6.45 12.39
N THR A 144 -0.82 5.25 12.38
CA THR A 144 0.12 4.79 13.41
C THR A 144 1.36 4.17 12.75
N ILE A 145 2.52 4.24 13.42
CA ILE A 145 3.74 3.59 12.95
C ILE A 145 3.74 2.22 13.61
N VAL A 146 3.84 1.20 12.78
CA VAL A 146 4.05 -0.16 13.23
C VAL A 146 5.40 -0.66 12.76
N ARG A 147 5.97 -1.58 13.53
CA ARG A 147 7.16 -2.33 13.16
C ARG A 147 6.80 -3.81 13.16
N PHE A 148 7.27 -4.54 12.15
CA PHE A 148 7.17 -5.99 12.16
C PHE A 148 8.40 -6.58 12.86
N GLU A 149 8.17 -7.33 13.93
CA GLU A 149 9.19 -7.99 14.73
C GLU A 149 8.61 -9.30 15.28
N ASP A 150 9.40 -10.38 15.27
CA ASP A 150 9.00 -11.69 15.83
C ASP A 150 7.64 -12.24 15.34
N GLY A 151 7.29 -11.98 14.08
CA GLY A 151 6.05 -12.48 13.48
C GLY A 151 4.82 -11.63 13.75
N VAL A 152 4.95 -10.48 14.42
CA VAL A 152 3.83 -9.61 14.79
C VAL A 152 4.08 -8.15 14.39
N TRP A 153 3.01 -7.43 14.08
CA TRP A 153 3.05 -5.97 13.89
C TRP A 153 2.80 -5.27 15.22
N GLU A 154 3.81 -4.56 15.72
CA GLU A 154 3.71 -3.80 16.97
C GLU A 154 3.59 -2.31 16.67
N THR A 155 2.67 -1.62 17.35
CA THR A 155 2.62 -0.16 17.29
C THR A 155 3.75 0.41 18.10
N VAL A 156 4.76 0.96 17.42
CA VAL A 156 5.96 1.55 18.04
C VAL A 156 5.84 3.06 18.21
N GLY A 157 4.81 3.67 17.63
CA GLY A 157 4.56 5.09 17.77
C GLY A 157 3.17 5.45 17.28
N GLY A 158 2.51 6.35 18.00
CA GLY A 158 1.41 7.11 17.43
C GLY A 158 2.01 8.09 16.44
N VAL A 159 1.63 7.98 15.18
CA VAL A 159 1.78 9.10 14.27
C VAL A 159 0.51 9.92 14.33
N ALA A 160 0.62 11.24 14.14
CA ALA A 160 -0.57 12.07 14.19
C ALA A 160 -1.39 11.97 12.89
N GLU A 161 -0.87 11.42 11.79
CA GLU A 161 -1.23 11.96 10.46
C GLU A 161 -1.60 10.90 9.42
N ALA A 162 -2.40 11.30 8.43
CA ALA A 162 -3.12 10.38 7.55
C ALA A 162 -2.39 10.00 6.25
N HIS A 163 -1.33 10.71 5.89
CA HIS A 163 -0.68 10.61 4.58
C HIS A 163 0.84 10.68 4.73
N TYR A 164 1.48 9.55 5.01
CA TYR A 164 2.93 9.49 5.14
C TYR A 164 3.60 9.10 3.83
N ARG A 165 4.73 9.76 3.54
CA ARG A 165 5.86 9.11 2.89
C ARG A 165 6.94 8.94 3.96
N VAL A 166 7.07 7.73 4.49
CA VAL A 166 8.20 7.39 5.34
C VAL A 166 9.43 7.27 4.46
N VAL A 167 10.46 8.05 4.78
CA VAL A 167 11.77 7.97 4.13
C VAL A 167 12.80 7.60 5.18
N HIS A 168 13.49 6.49 4.93
CA HIS A 168 14.65 6.10 5.71
C HIS A 168 15.87 6.92 5.25
N LEU A 169 16.66 7.44 6.21
CA LEU A 169 17.95 8.04 5.88
C LEU A 169 19.05 6.98 5.93
N PRO A 170 19.87 6.82 4.87
CA PRO A 170 20.99 5.89 4.86
C PRO A 170 21.90 6.02 6.09
N GLY A 171 22.22 4.91 6.73
CA GLY A 171 23.09 4.84 7.91
C GLY A 171 22.47 5.28 9.25
N SER A 172 21.14 5.38 9.34
CA SER A 172 20.41 5.77 10.55
C SER A 172 19.39 4.71 10.96
N ASP A 173 18.90 4.72 12.20
CA ASP A 173 17.68 4.01 12.58
C ASP A 173 16.44 4.90 12.49
N ARG A 174 16.60 6.12 11.96
CA ARG A 174 15.54 7.12 11.91
C ARG A 174 14.70 6.99 10.65
N LEU A 175 13.40 6.94 10.89
CA LEU A 175 12.39 7.18 9.90
C LEU A 175 11.96 8.65 10.00
N TYR A 176 11.81 9.30 8.85
CA TYR A 176 11.20 10.61 8.75
C TYR A 176 9.87 10.46 8.05
N ALA A 177 8.86 11.11 8.59
CA ALA A 177 7.51 10.99 8.10
C ALA A 177 6.89 12.39 8.06
N SER A 178 6.25 12.75 6.94
CA SER A 178 5.52 14.00 6.77
C SER A 178 4.10 13.72 6.28
N GLY A 179 3.10 14.42 6.82
CA GLY A 179 1.70 14.31 6.39
C GLY A 179 0.78 15.31 7.07
N GLU A 180 -0.52 15.25 6.74
CA GLU A 180 -1.58 16.06 7.36
C GLU A 180 -2.36 15.21 8.38
N ASN A 181 -2.50 15.69 9.62
CA ASN A 181 -3.44 15.12 10.58
C ASN A 181 -4.84 15.69 10.36
N GLN A 182 -5.72 14.91 9.74
CA GLN A 182 -7.10 15.34 9.47
C GLN A 182 -7.97 15.44 10.73
N TRP A 183 -7.50 14.98 11.88
CA TRP A 183 -8.23 15.10 13.14
C TRP A 183 -8.03 16.46 13.80
N ASN A 184 -6.87 17.10 13.62
CA ASN A 184 -6.56 18.42 14.20
C ASN A 184 -6.24 19.50 13.14
N GLY A 185 -6.12 19.14 11.87
CA GLY A 185 -5.87 20.03 10.73
C GLY A 185 -4.44 20.58 10.65
N SER A 186 -3.44 19.88 11.19
CA SER A 186 -2.05 20.35 11.18
C SER A 186 -1.11 19.41 10.43
N ASP A 187 -0.17 20.04 9.71
CA ASP A 187 0.98 19.38 9.09
C ASP A 187 2.11 19.23 10.11
N HIS A 188 2.75 18.06 10.16
CA HIS A 188 3.95 17.83 10.95
C HIS A 188 4.99 16.98 10.22
N ILE A 189 6.20 17.02 10.79
CA ILE A 189 7.30 16.11 10.50
C ILE A 189 7.59 15.36 11.80
N THR A 190 7.62 14.04 11.77
CA THR A 190 7.91 13.21 12.95
C THR A 190 9.01 12.18 12.68
N THR A 191 9.49 11.56 13.75
CA THR A 191 10.47 10.46 13.72
C THR A 191 10.11 9.37 14.74
N ASN A 192 10.71 8.18 14.60
CA ASN A 192 10.42 6.99 15.41
C ASN A 192 10.90 7.07 16.88
N ARG A 193 11.31 8.25 17.36
CA ARG A 193 11.49 8.54 18.80
C ARG A 193 10.84 9.87 19.15
N TRP A 194 10.13 9.90 20.27
CA TRP A 194 9.76 11.16 20.94
C TRP A 194 11.06 11.90 21.30
N LEU A 195 11.12 13.20 21.02
CA LEU A 195 12.10 14.09 21.67
C LEU A 195 11.76 14.23 23.16
#